data_AF-A0A834SW19-F1
#
_entry.id   AF-A0A834SW19-F1
#
_cell.length_a   1.000
_cell.length_b   1.000
_cell.length_c   1.000
_cell.angle_alpha   90.00
_cell.angle_beta   90.00
_cell.angle_gamma   90.00
#
_symmetry.space_group_name_H-M   'P 1'
#
loop_
_entity.id
_entity.type
_entity.pdbx_description
1 polymer ?
#
loop_
_entity_poly.entity_id
_entity_poly.type
_entity_poly.pdbx_seq_one_letter_code
_entity_poly.pdbx_strand_id
1 'polypeptide(L)'
;MSRQTGVALGQEVDDKMPQHEYYEYFGPDYTLHVAPSNMENKNSHHLLDEIRSRLLDYLSKLQHAPSVQFQERPPDSDLGEYGNMKTGKESKRNMKHKC
;
A
#
# COMPACT_ATOMS: atom_id res chain seq x y z
N MET A 1 1.16 12.88 3.98
CA MET A 1 1.02 11.58 3.28
C MET A 1 -0.47 11.25 3.21
N SER A 2 -0.99 10.75 2.08
CA SER A 2 -2.41 10.40 1.93
C SER A 2 -2.66 8.92 2.25
N ARG A 3 -3.91 8.55 2.59
CA ARG A 3 -4.29 7.18 3.01
C ARG A 3 -3.85 6.11 2.00
N GLN A 4 -4.10 6.33 0.70
CA GLN A 4 -3.78 5.34 -0.35
C GLN A 4 -2.26 5.09 -0.43
N THR A 5 -1.44 6.14 -0.32
CA THR A 5 0.02 6.01 -0.30
C THR A 5 0.51 5.32 0.97
N GLY A 6 -0.10 5.59 2.14
CA GLY A 6 0.20 4.88 3.37
C GLY A 6 -0.03 3.36 3.23
N VAL A 7 -1.18 2.96 2.67
CA VAL A 7 -1.49 1.55 2.39
C VAL A 7 -0.46 0.93 1.43
N ALA A 8 -0.07 1.64 0.38
CA ALA A 8 0.93 1.15 -0.57
C ALA A 8 2.31 0.92 0.06
N LEU A 9 2.67 1.73 1.06
CA LEU A 9 3.92 1.61 1.82
C LEU A 9 3.80 0.69 3.05
N GLY A 10 2.62 0.14 3.33
CA GLY A 10 2.37 -0.66 4.52
C GLY A 10 2.45 0.13 5.83
N GLN A 11 2.25 1.45 5.76
CA GLN A 11 2.33 2.34 6.91
C GLN A 11 0.93 2.83 7.33
N GLU A 12 0.64 2.71 8.61
CA GLU A 12 -0.57 3.31 9.19
C GLU A 12 -0.46 4.84 9.21
N VAL A 13 -1.55 5.51 8.84
CA VAL A 13 -1.66 6.96 8.83
C VAL A 13 -2.72 7.36 9.84
N ASP A 14 -2.38 8.29 10.71
CA ASP A 14 -3.32 8.88 11.66
C ASP A 14 -4.48 9.57 10.89
N ASP A 15 -5.67 9.52 11.49
CA ASP A 15 -6.84 10.21 10.95
C ASP A 15 -6.73 11.73 11.16
N LYS A 16 -5.96 12.19 12.16
CA LYS A 16 -5.73 13.63 12.31
C LYS A 16 -4.79 14.14 11.22
N MET A 17 -5.24 15.18 10.51
CA MET A 17 -4.42 15.80 9.47
C MET A 17 -3.16 16.42 10.08
N PRO A 18 -1.96 16.13 9.53
CA PRO A 18 -0.74 16.80 9.93
C PRO A 18 -0.74 18.25 9.43
N GLN A 19 -0.01 19.14 10.13
CA GLN A 19 0.13 20.52 9.68
C GLN A 19 0.90 20.61 8.36
N HIS A 20 0.36 21.41 7.42
CA HIS A 20 0.97 21.75 6.15
C HIS A 20 0.36 23.05 5.59
N GLU A 21 0.92 23.60 4.51
CA GLU A 21 0.52 24.90 3.94
C GLU A 21 -0.97 24.98 3.55
N TYR A 22 -1.53 23.86 3.06
CA TYR A 22 -2.95 23.75 2.69
C TYR A 22 -3.89 23.26 3.83
N TYR A 23 -3.46 23.29 5.09
CA TYR A 23 -4.21 22.66 6.19
C TYR A 23 -5.63 23.22 6.37
N GLU A 24 -5.79 24.53 6.16
CA GLU A 24 -7.05 25.26 6.35
C GLU A 24 -8.17 24.80 5.39
N TYR A 25 -7.82 24.20 4.25
CA TYR A 25 -8.81 23.69 3.29
C TYR A 25 -9.59 22.46 3.78
N PHE A 26 -9.12 21.81 4.85
CA PHE A 26 -9.73 20.60 5.42
C PHE A 26 -10.60 20.88 6.65
N GLY A 27 -10.88 22.15 6.94
CA GLY A 27 -11.84 22.53 7.98
C GLY A 27 -13.28 22.15 7.63
N PRO A 28 -14.17 21.97 8.64
CA PRO A 28 -13.94 22.22 10.07
C PRO A 28 -13.33 21.05 10.86
N ASP A 29 -13.39 19.83 10.32
CA ASP A 29 -13.08 18.63 11.10
C ASP A 29 -11.58 18.29 11.13
N TYR A 30 -10.81 18.75 10.13
CA TYR A 30 -9.38 18.52 9.98
C TYR A 30 -8.98 17.04 10.10
N THR A 31 -9.87 16.15 9.64
CA THR A 31 -9.66 14.70 9.58
C THR A 31 -9.35 14.26 8.17
N LEU A 32 -8.56 13.20 8.06
CA LEU A 32 -8.24 12.55 6.80
C LEU A 32 -9.44 11.74 6.29
N HIS A 33 -10.26 11.19 7.18
CA HIS A 33 -11.47 10.46 6.84
C HIS A 33 -12.67 11.40 6.70
N VAL A 34 -13.41 11.17 5.62
CA VAL A 34 -14.70 11.83 5.35
C VAL A 34 -15.81 10.91 5.84
N ALA A 35 -16.74 11.46 6.62
CA ALA A 35 -17.90 10.71 7.09
C ALA A 35 -18.79 10.31 5.89
N PRO A 36 -19.38 9.10 5.90
CA PRO A 36 -20.35 8.73 4.88
C PRO A 36 -21.56 9.65 4.94
N SER A 37 -22.13 9.98 3.78
CA SER A 37 -23.38 10.74 3.72
C SER A 37 -24.57 9.86 4.07
N ASN A 38 -25.70 10.50 4.40
CA ASN A 38 -26.99 9.83 4.60
C ASN A 38 -27.70 9.47 3.28
N MET A 39 -27.00 9.56 2.14
CA MET A 39 -27.57 9.25 0.84
C MET A 39 -27.91 7.76 0.75
N GLU A 40 -29.11 7.46 0.25
CA GLU A 40 -29.57 6.08 0.11
C GLU A 40 -28.69 5.28 -0.86
N ASN A 41 -28.21 4.12 -0.39
CA ASN A 41 -27.48 3.19 -1.23
C ASN A 41 -28.46 2.36 -2.08
N LYS A 42 -28.51 2.64 -3.38
CA LYS A 42 -29.36 1.90 -4.34
C LYS A 42 -28.77 0.56 -4.80
N ASN A 43 -27.60 0.17 -4.30
CA ASN A 43 -26.99 -1.11 -4.62
C ASN A 43 -27.56 -2.21 -3.70
N SER A 44 -28.58 -2.94 -4.19
CA SER A 44 -29.12 -4.09 -3.47
C SER A 44 -28.16 -5.29 -3.55
N HIS A 45 -28.15 -6.13 -2.51
CA HIS A 45 -27.30 -7.33 -2.47
C HIS A 45 -27.55 -8.26 -3.66
N HIS A 46 -28.82 -8.47 -4.02
CA HIS A 46 -29.20 -9.29 -5.17
C HIS A 46 -28.56 -8.79 -6.48
N LEU A 47 -28.61 -7.47 -6.73
CA LEU A 47 -28.01 -6.87 -7.93
C LEU A 47 -26.48 -7.06 -7.96
N LEU A 48 -25.84 -6.85 -6.82
CA LEU A 48 -24.39 -7.02 -6.70
C LEU A 48 -23.97 -8.49 -6.95
N ASP A 49 -24.73 -9.45 -6.44
CA ASP A 49 -24.48 -10.88 -6.64
C ASP A 49 -24.69 -11.34 -8.08
N GLU A 50 -25.72 -10.80 -8.75
CA GLU A 50 -25.97 -11.06 -10.16
C GLU A 50 -24.81 -10.56 -11.04
N ILE A 51 -24.38 -9.31 -10.82
CA ILE A 51 -23.24 -8.71 -11.54
C ILE A 51 -21.96 -9.50 -11.27
N ARG A 52 -21.69 -9.84 -9.99
CA ARG A 52 -20.50 -10.61 -9.59
C ARG A 52 -20.47 -11.97 -10.29
N SER A 53 -21.58 -12.70 -10.28
CA SER A 53 -21.66 -14.03 -10.89
C SER A 53 -21.41 -13.97 -12.40
N ARG A 54 -21.98 -12.98 -13.07
CA ARG A 54 -21.78 -12.74 -14.51
C ARG A 54 -20.34 -12.38 -14.84
N LEU A 55 -19.69 -11.52 -14.04
CA LEU A 55 -18.28 -11.16 -14.24
C LEU A 55 -17.36 -12.37 -14.04
N LEU A 56 -17.62 -13.20 -13.04
CA LEU A 56 -16.83 -14.42 -12.82
C LEU A 56 -16.99 -15.43 -13.96
N ASP A 57 -18.18 -15.57 -14.54
CA ASP A 57 -18.41 -16.39 -15.74
C ASP A 57 -17.67 -15.84 -16.97
N TYR A 58 -17.55 -14.51 -17.11
CA TYR A 58 -16.74 -13.91 -18.17
C TYR A 58 -15.24 -14.14 -17.94
N LEU A 59 -14.77 -13.96 -16.71
CA LEU A 59 -13.36 -14.18 -16.36
C LEU A 59 -12.94 -15.65 -16.51
N SER A 60 -13.84 -16.61 -16.23
CA SER A 60 -13.55 -18.04 -16.37
C SER A 60 -13.38 -18.48 -17.83
N LYS A 61 -14.01 -17.76 -18.77
CA LYS A 61 -13.91 -18.00 -20.22
C LYS A 61 -12.66 -17.38 -20.84
N LEU A 62 -11.99 -16.45 -20.16
CA LEU A 62 -10.73 -15.90 -20.64
C LEU A 62 -9.67 -17.00 -20.62
N GLN A 63 -8.98 -17.18 -21.74
CA GLN A 63 -7.85 -18.10 -21.81
C GLN A 63 -6.82 -17.71 -20.75
N HIS A 64 -6.59 -18.61 -19.79
CA HIS A 64 -5.52 -18.43 -18.82
C HIS A 64 -4.18 -18.39 -19.57
N ALA A 65 -3.26 -17.54 -19.14
CA ALA A 65 -1.90 -17.49 -19.67
C ALA A 65 -0.92 -18.19 -18.68
N PRO A 66 -0.97 -19.53 -18.55
CA PRO A 66 -0.16 -20.27 -17.57
C PRO A 66 1.35 -20.21 -17.86
N SER A 67 1.75 -19.76 -19.05
CA SER A 67 3.13 -19.81 -19.53
C SER A 67 3.91 -18.50 -19.41
N VAL A 68 3.30 -17.43 -18.89
CA VAL A 68 4.05 -16.23 -18.53
C VAL A 68 4.73 -16.52 -17.19
N GLN A 69 6.03 -16.78 -17.22
CA GLN A 69 6.79 -16.94 -15.99
C GLN A 69 6.65 -15.66 -15.15
N PHE A 70 6.31 -15.83 -13.88
CA PHE A 70 6.40 -14.76 -12.91
C PHE A 70 7.88 -14.37 -12.80
N GLN A 71 8.23 -13.20 -13.32
CA GLN A 71 9.53 -12.61 -13.06
C GLN A 71 9.46 -11.96 -11.69
N GLU A 72 10.20 -12.51 -10.73
CA GLU A 72 10.39 -11.87 -9.44
C GLU A 72 11.02 -10.49 -9.67
N ARG A 73 10.54 -9.48 -8.93
CA ARG A 73 11.11 -8.15 -8.98
C ARG A 73 12.62 -8.28 -8.78
N PRO A 74 13.47 -7.72 -9.66
CA PRO A 74 14.90 -7.67 -9.40
C PRO A 74 15.15 -7.10 -8.00
N PRO A 75 16.07 -7.64 -7.21
CA PRO A 75 16.41 -7.07 -5.91
C PRO A 75 16.79 -5.60 -6.13
N ASP A 76 16.31 -4.72 -5.23
CA ASP A 76 16.64 -3.31 -5.26
C ASP A 76 18.16 -3.20 -5.35
N SER A 77 18.64 -2.76 -6.51
CA SER A 77 20.08 -2.59 -6.73
C SER A 77 20.50 -1.46 -5.80
N ASP A 78 21.39 -1.75 -4.84
CA ASP A 78 21.95 -0.76 -3.93
C ASP A 78 22.35 0.47 -4.76
N LEU A 79 21.56 1.53 -4.64
CA LEU A 79 21.87 2.81 -5.27
C LEU A 79 23.22 3.24 -4.71
N GLY A 80 24.21 3.19 -5.60
CA GLY A 80 25.62 3.31 -5.26
C GLY A 80 25.91 4.45 -4.29
N GLU A 81 26.65 4.11 -3.25
CA GLU A 81 27.68 4.93 -2.60
C GLU A 81 27.46 6.45 -2.63
N TYR A 82 26.62 6.96 -1.72
CA TYR A 82 26.83 8.32 -1.22
C TYR A 82 27.87 8.31 -0.09
N GLY A 83 29.13 8.50 -0.48
CA GLY A 83 30.13 9.29 0.23
C GLY A 83 30.41 8.96 1.70
N ASN A 84 31.51 8.23 1.93
CA ASN A 84 32.25 8.14 3.19
C ASN A 84 32.32 9.48 3.97
N MET A 85 31.83 9.51 5.22
CA MET A 85 32.44 10.31 6.28
C MET A 85 32.68 9.45 7.53
N LYS A 86 33.97 9.36 7.87
CA LYS A 86 34.69 8.67 8.96
C LYS A 86 34.04 8.88 10.35
N THR A 87 34.19 8.09 11.43
CA THR A 87 34.94 6.87 11.82
C THR A 87 34.58 6.52 13.28
N GLY A 88 34.62 5.23 13.65
CA GLY A 88 34.86 4.73 15.02
C GLY A 88 33.60 4.25 15.76
N LYS A 89 33.53 3.07 16.41
CA LYS A 89 34.55 2.15 16.91
C LYS A 89 34.03 0.71 16.85
N GLU A 90 34.95 -0.20 16.55
CA GLU A 90 34.76 -1.66 16.55
C GLU A 90 34.77 -2.21 17.98
N SER A 91 33.89 -3.15 18.30
CA SER A 91 34.13 -4.13 19.37
C SER A 91 33.56 -5.49 18.99
N LYS A 92 34.46 -6.39 18.59
CA LYS A 92 34.19 -7.77 18.19
C LYS A 92 33.87 -8.64 19.40
N ARG A 93 32.85 -9.49 19.30
CA ARG A 93 32.81 -10.86 19.88
C ARG A 93 31.99 -11.74 18.90
N ASN A 94 32.64 -12.52 18.02
CA ASN A 94 32.92 -13.96 18.16
C ASN A 94 31.65 -14.79 18.46
N MET A 95 31.35 -15.96 17.89
CA MET A 95 32.09 -16.93 17.07
C MET A 95 31.19 -18.20 17.03
N LYS A 96 30.98 -18.81 15.86
CA LYS A 96 30.53 -20.22 15.60
C LYS A 96 29.11 -20.58 16.07
N HIS A 97 28.30 -21.38 15.38
CA HIS A 97 28.50 -22.68 14.71
C HIS A 97 27.35 -22.83 13.68
N LYS A 98 27.54 -23.12 12.38
CA LYS A 98 27.78 -24.43 11.75
C LYS A 98 26.95 -25.58 12.34
N CYS A 99 25.77 -25.82 11.75
CA CYS A 99 25.39 -27.05 11.05
C CYS A 99 24.23 -26.71 10.11
#